data_AF-A0A9D7F9Q6-F1
#
_entry.id   AF-A0A9D7F9Q6-F1
#
_cell.length_a   1.000
_cell.length_b   1.000
_cell.length_c   1.000
_cell.angle_alpha   90.00
_cell.angle_beta   90.00
_cell.angle_gamma   90.00
#
_symmetry.space_group_name_H-M   'P 1'
#
loop_
_entity.id
_entity.type
_entity.pdbx_description
1 polymer ?
#
loop_
_entity_poly.entity_id
_entity_poly.type
_entity_poly.pdbx_seq_one_letter_code
_entity_poly.pdbx_strand_id
1 'polypeptide(L)'
;MLNALYSAKHGRVIGWRFKTFIEVAHRVEPAHRRYLHYFRRALAAYDRADQLRAEDKSGKWALKVKHYKAQMQINDPAYTPDTSDMKLVVLLFPEIFV
;
A
#
# COMPACT_ATOMS: atom_id res chain seq x y z
N MET A 1 -8.59 3.66 2.62
CA MET A 1 -7.26 4.27 2.83
C MET A 1 -6.73 4.03 4.24
N LEU A 2 -7.30 4.68 5.27
CA LEU A 2 -6.73 4.69 6.62
C LEU A 2 -6.51 3.29 7.21
N ASN A 3 -7.48 2.38 7.05
CA ASN A 3 -7.33 1.00 7.50
C ASN A 3 -6.12 0.29 6.85
N ALA A 4 -5.81 0.59 5.59
CA ALA A 4 -4.64 0.03 4.92
C ALA A 4 -3.32 0.62 5.47
N LEU A 5 -3.28 1.93 5.74
CA LEU A 5 -2.10 2.59 6.33
C LEU A 5 -1.86 2.15 7.78
N TYR A 6 -2.91 2.02 8.61
CA TYR A 6 -2.79 1.44 9.94
C TYR A 6 -2.40 -0.03 9.89
N SER A 7 -2.90 -0.80 8.92
CA SER A 7 -2.47 -2.19 8.74
C SER A 7 -0.98 -2.26 8.39
N ALA A 8 -0.48 -1.36 7.55
CA ALA A 8 0.95 -1.27 7.23
C ALA A 8 1.78 -0.86 8.45
N LYS A 9 1.31 0.12 9.24
CA LYS A 9 1.96 0.60 10.47
C LYS A 9 2.13 -0.51 11.50
N HIS A 10 1.13 -1.38 11.66
CA HIS A 10 1.16 -2.45 12.66
C HIS A 10 1.57 -3.82 12.12
N GLY A 11 1.80 -3.96 10.81
CA GLY A 11 2.10 -5.25 10.18
C GLY A 11 1.01 -6.31 10.40
N ARG A 12 -0.25 -5.92 10.59
CA ARG A 12 -1.38 -6.83 10.76
C ARG A 12 -2.66 -6.19 10.27
N VAL A 13 -3.70 -6.98 10.09
CA VAL A 13 -4.99 -6.47 9.61
C VAL A 13 -5.64 -5.55 10.66
N ILE A 14 -5.95 -4.31 10.28
CA ILE A 14 -6.68 -3.33 11.09
C ILE A 14 -7.92 -2.87 10.33
N GLY A 15 -9.12 -3.01 10.92
CA GLY A 15 -10.36 -2.48 10.35
C GLY A 15 -10.88 -3.21 9.09
N TRP A 16 -10.38 -4.42 8.80
CA TRP A 16 -10.87 -5.29 7.72
C TRP A 16 -11.20 -6.69 8.25
N ARG A 17 -11.97 -7.45 7.47
CA ARG A 17 -12.27 -8.87 7.72
C ARG A 17 -11.29 -9.83 7.02
N PHE A 18 -10.06 -9.39 6.78
CA PHE A 18 -8.99 -10.23 6.24
C PHE A 18 -8.24 -10.96 7.35
N LYS A 19 -7.54 -12.05 7.02
CA LYS A 19 -6.76 -12.84 7.99
C LYS A 19 -5.30 -12.39 8.04
N THR A 20 -4.76 -11.93 6.92
CA THR A 20 -3.34 -11.65 6.73
C THR A 20 -3.10 -10.25 6.16
N PHE A 21 -1.91 -9.71 6.37
CA PHE A 21 -1.58 -8.38 5.87
C PHE A 21 -1.46 -8.37 4.34
N ILE A 22 -1.01 -9.47 3.72
CA ILE A 22 -0.96 -9.62 2.26
C ILE A 22 -2.34 -9.47 1.59
N GLU A 23 -3.42 -9.90 2.24
CA GLU A 23 -4.79 -9.69 1.72
C GLU A 23 -5.16 -8.21 1.69
N VAL A 24 -4.71 -7.42 2.67
CA VAL A 24 -4.87 -5.96 2.66
C VAL A 24 -4.13 -5.36 1.46
N ALA A 25 -2.88 -5.79 1.21
CA ALA A 25 -2.11 -5.33 0.06
C ALA A 25 -2.80 -5.68 -1.28
N HIS A 26 -3.32 -6.90 -1.40
CA HIS A 26 -4.12 -7.33 -2.55
C HIS A 26 -5.43 -6.56 -2.72
N ARG A 27 -6.01 -6.03 -1.64
CA ARG A 27 -7.18 -5.16 -1.72
C ARG A 27 -6.82 -3.76 -2.19
N VAL A 28 -5.69 -3.20 -1.75
CA VAL A 28 -5.27 -1.85 -2.14
C VAL A 28 -5.09 -1.73 -3.65
N GLU A 29 -4.47 -2.71 -4.31
CA GLU A 29 -4.39 -2.79 -5.77
C GLU A 29 -5.26 -3.94 -6.28
N PRO A 30 -6.41 -3.70 -6.94
CA PRO A 30 -6.74 -2.45 -7.65
C PRO A 30 -7.68 -1.47 -6.94
N ALA A 31 -8.36 -1.86 -5.86
CA ALA A 31 -9.56 -1.14 -5.39
C ALA A 31 -9.31 0.27 -4.84
N HIS A 32 -8.06 0.57 -4.47
CA HIS A 32 -7.64 1.85 -3.93
C HIS A 32 -6.38 2.37 -4.65
N ARG A 33 -6.25 2.12 -5.95
CA ARG A 33 -5.07 2.48 -6.76
C ARG A 33 -4.67 3.97 -6.66
N ARG A 34 -5.63 4.90 -6.66
CA ARG A 34 -5.39 6.35 -6.46
C ARG A 34 -4.58 6.69 -5.21
N TYR A 35 -4.65 5.79 -4.22
CA TYR A 35 -4.05 5.90 -2.90
C TYR A 35 -2.82 4.98 -2.72
N LEU A 36 -2.43 4.25 -3.77
CA LEU A 36 -1.32 3.31 -3.75
C LEU A 36 0.01 4.00 -3.43
N HIS A 37 0.19 5.26 -3.81
CA HIS A 37 1.40 6.02 -3.53
C HIS A 37 1.64 6.18 -2.02
N TYR A 38 0.62 6.52 -1.22
CA TYR A 38 0.73 6.55 0.24
C TYR A 38 0.98 5.17 0.83
N PHE A 39 0.26 4.15 0.35
CA PHE A 39 0.44 2.78 0.83
C PHE A 39 1.87 2.28 0.57
N ARG A 40 2.43 2.55 -0.60
CA ARG A 40 3.83 2.19 -0.93
C ARG A 40 4.84 2.89 -0.02
N ARG A 41 4.64 4.17 0.28
CA ARG A 41 5.49 4.90 1.23
C ARG A 41 5.38 4.29 2.63
N ALA A 42 4.18 3.94 3.08
CA ALA A 42 3.99 3.22 4.34
C ALA A 42 4.71 1.87 4.36
N LEU A 43 4.63 1.07 3.29
CA LEU A 43 5.35 -0.21 3.24
C LEU A 43 6.87 -0.04 3.40
N ALA A 44 7.43 1.04 2.86
CA ALA A 44 8.84 1.37 3.01
C ALA A 44 9.16 1.88 4.42
N ALA A 45 8.41 2.86 4.93
CA ALA A 45 8.65 3.48 6.23
C ALA A 45 8.50 2.50 7.40
N TYR A 46 7.62 1.51 7.29
CA TYR A 46 7.41 0.49 8.33
C TYR A 46 8.15 -0.83 8.06
N ASP A 47 9.00 -0.89 7.04
CA ASP A 47 9.81 -2.06 6.73
C ASP A 47 9.00 -3.36 6.51
N ARG A 48 7.95 -3.27 5.68
CA ARG A 48 6.99 -4.37 5.45
C ARG A 48 7.36 -5.31 4.30
N ALA A 49 8.50 -5.07 3.64
CA ALA A 49 8.86 -5.81 2.44
C ALA A 49 9.04 -7.32 2.70
N ASP A 50 9.78 -7.68 3.76
CA ASP A 50 10.06 -9.08 4.10
C ASP A 50 8.79 -9.82 4.53
N GLN A 51 7.95 -9.18 5.33
CA GLN A 51 6.66 -9.71 5.73
C GLN A 51 5.77 -10.03 4.52
N LEU A 52 5.62 -9.08 3.59
CA LEU A 52 4.80 -9.30 2.40
C LEU A 52 5.36 -10.41 1.51
N ARG A 53 6.69 -10.56 1.41
CA ARG A 53 7.29 -11.70 0.69
C ARG A 53 7.02 -13.02 1.40
N ALA A 54 7.09 -13.05 2.72
CA ALA A 54 6.82 -14.26 3.50
C ALA A 54 5.35 -14.69 3.42
N GLU A 55 4.42 -13.73 3.39
CA GLU A 55 2.98 -13.97 3.30
C GLU A 55 2.49 -14.24 1.85
N ASP A 56 3.16 -13.73 0.82
CA ASP A 56 2.78 -13.94 -0.59
C ASP A 56 3.14 -15.34 -1.10
N LYS A 57 2.39 -16.36 -0.66
CA LYS A 57 2.56 -17.75 -1.11
C LYS A 57 2.29 -17.95 -2.60
N SER A 58 1.58 -17.02 -3.23
CA SER A 58 1.16 -17.14 -4.63
C SER A 58 2.10 -16.44 -5.62
N GLY A 59 3.00 -15.57 -5.14
CA GLY A 59 3.79 -14.67 -5.98
C GLY A 59 2.98 -13.57 -6.69
N LYS A 60 1.65 -13.52 -6.52
CA LYS A 60 0.76 -12.58 -7.22
C LYS A 60 1.02 -11.15 -6.77
N TRP A 61 1.42 -10.94 -5.52
CA TRP A 61 1.73 -9.59 -5.05
C TRP A 61 3.02 -9.10 -5.70
N ALA A 62 4.06 -9.93 -5.79
CA ALA A 62 5.28 -9.58 -6.51
C ALA A 62 5.02 -9.20 -7.98
N LEU A 63 4.14 -9.95 -8.66
CA LEU A 63 3.70 -9.62 -10.03
C LEU A 63 2.95 -8.29 -10.11
N LYS A 64 2.02 -8.03 -9.17
CA LYS A 64 1.32 -6.73 -9.08
C LYS A 64 2.29 -5.58 -8.86
N VAL A 65 3.29 -5.76 -8.01
CA VAL A 65 4.34 -4.76 -7.76
C VAL A 65 5.10 -4.42 -9.02
N LYS A 66 5.53 -5.43 -9.79
CA LYS A 66 6.19 -5.21 -11.09
C LYS A 66 5.27 -4.45 -12.05
N HIS A 67 4.01 -4.87 -12.15
CA HIS A 67 3.03 -4.26 -13.04
C HIS A 67 2.77 -2.79 -12.71
N TYR A 68 2.35 -2.46 -11.49
CA TYR A 68 2.02 -1.05 -11.18
C TYR A 68 3.26 -0.15 -11.25
N LYS A 69 4.47 -0.66 -10.96
CA LYS A 69 5.70 0.14 -11.10
C LYS A 69 5.94 0.52 -12.55
N ALA A 70 5.75 -0.40 -13.49
CA ALA A 70 5.87 -0.11 -14.92
C ALA A 70 4.82 0.91 -15.38
N GLN A 71 3.56 0.78 -14.93
CA GLN A 71 2.50 1.73 -15.28
C GLN A 71 2.78 3.14 -14.72
N MET A 72 3.31 3.23 -13.50
CA MET A 72 3.73 4.51 -12.94
C MET A 72 4.91 5.14 -13.68
N GLN A 73 5.83 4.35 -14.25
CA GLN A 73 6.96 4.87 -15.04
C GLN A 73 6.49 5.52 -16.36
N ILE A 74 5.42 5.01 -16.96
CA ILE A 74 4.82 5.60 -18.17
C ILE A 74 3.76 6.66 -17.87
N ASN A 75 3.62 7.07 -16.60
CA ASN A 75 2.62 8.02 -16.13
C ASN A 75 1.18 7.64 -16.53
N ASP A 76 0.84 6.35 -16.46
CA ASP A 76 -0.54 5.89 -16.69
C ASP A 76 -1.50 6.68 -15.78
N PRO A 77 -2.51 7.38 -16.36
CA PRO A 77 -3.47 8.18 -15.60
C PRO A 77 -4.17 7.41 -14.48
N ALA A 78 -4.35 6.09 -14.62
CA ALA A 78 -4.95 5.24 -13.59
C ALA A 78 -4.14 5.18 -12.29
N TYR A 79 -2.85 5.53 -12.33
CA TYR A 79 -1.94 5.56 -11.19
C TYR A 79 -1.58 6.98 -10.73
N THR A 80 -2.27 8.00 -11.25
CA THR A 80 -2.11 9.39 -10.79
C THR A 80 -2.37 9.49 -9.29
N PRO A 81 -1.43 10.03 -8.50
CA PRO A 81 -1.60 10.19 -7.06
C PRO A 81 -2.77 11.13 -6.72
N ASP A 82 -3.73 10.63 -5.93
CA ASP A 82 -4.74 11.48 -5.30
C ASP A 82 -4.21 12.05 -3.98
N THR A 83 -3.94 13.37 -3.98
CA THR A 83 -3.35 14.08 -2.84
C THR A 83 -4.39 14.83 -2.01
N SER A 84 -5.69 14.67 -2.27
CA SER A 84 -6.76 15.39 -1.57
C SER A 84 -6.71 15.22 -0.05
N ASP A 85 -6.30 14.03 0.41
CA ASP A 85 -6.21 13.68 1.84
C ASP A 85 -4.81 13.95 2.45
N MET A 86 -3.88 14.59 1.72
CA MET A 86 -2.47 14.71 2.13
C MET A 86 -2.30 15.26 3.54
N LYS A 87 -3.02 16.34 3.89
CA LYS A 87 -2.90 16.96 5.22
C LYS A 87 -3.24 15.98 6.35
N LEU A 88 -4.29 15.17 6.16
CA LEU A 88 -4.69 14.16 7.12
C LEU A 88 -3.66 13.03 7.20
N VAL A 89 -3.14 12.58 6.06
CA VAL A 89 -2.14 11.51 6.02
C VAL A 89 -0.84 11.96 6.68
N VAL A 90 -0.38 13.20 6.46
CA VAL A 90 0.79 13.78 7.14
C VAL A 90 0.57 13.87 8.65
N LEU A 91 -0.62 14.27 9.08
CA LEU A 91 -0.95 14.37 10.51
C LEU A 91 -0.89 13.02 11.22
N LEU A 92 -1.43 11.96 10.60
CA LEU A 92 -1.56 10.63 11.24
C LEU A 92 -0.35 9.72 11.04
N PHE A 93 0.39 9.92 9.95
CA PHE A 93 1.51 9.08 9.53
C PHE A 93 2.70 9.94 9.05
N PRO A 94 3.22 10.87 9.87
CA PRO A 94 4.33 11.74 9.47
C PRO A 94 5.55 10.95 8.97
N GLU A 95 5.79 9.76 9.51
CA GLU A 95 6.89 8.87 9.17
C GLU A 95 6.94 8.40 7.71
N ILE A 96 5.82 8.49 6.96
CA ILE A 96 5.80 8.07 5.54
C ILE A 96 6.21 9.20 4.58
N PHE A 97 6.57 10.39 5.09
CA PHE A 97 7.00 11.56 4.33
C PHE A 97 8.46 11.97 4.60
N VAL A 98 9.19 11.18 5.37
CA VAL A 98 10.62 11.39 5.68
C VAL A 98 11.51 10.85 4.55
#